data_AF-A0AAW6ZP73-F1
#
_entry.id   AF-A0AAW6ZP73-F1
#
_cell.length_a   1.000
_cell.length_b   1.000
_cell.length_c   1.000
_cell.angle_alpha   90.00
_cell.angle_beta   90.00
_cell.angle_gamma   90.00
#
_symmetry.space_group_name_H-M   'P 1'
#
loop_
_entity.id
_entity.type
_entity.pdbx_description
1 polymer ?
#
loop_
_entity_poly.entity_id
_entity_poly.type
_entity_poly.pdbx_seq_one_letter_code
_entity_poly.pdbx_strand_id
1 'polypeptide(L)'
;MELDTAYSPTIVAIGLTGLVFLVQLLVLDVLGLAQRHTPGHPIEADHESFLFRASRSLHNSNESVGIYILFVMFALLSSASADLLNIAVWVYLTGRVLHMLFYYINLKILRSIAFVISLIGLGAIFILGAINWF
;
A
#
# COMPACT_ATOMS: atom_id res chain seq x y z
N MET A 1 -21.62 -1.83 -16.21
CA MET A 1 -20.99 -0.69 -15.50
C MET A 1 -19.94 -0.15 -16.44
N GLU A 2 -20.27 0.88 -17.20
CA GLU A 2 -19.25 1.66 -17.92
C GLU A 2 -18.41 2.33 -16.83
N LEU A 3 -17.17 1.88 -16.63
CA LEU A 3 -16.24 2.59 -15.75
C LEU A 3 -15.89 3.89 -16.46
N ASP A 4 -16.37 5.00 -15.93
CA ASP A 4 -16.08 6.32 -16.46
C ASP A 4 -14.56 6.48 -16.64
N THR A 5 -14.15 6.92 -17.83
CA THR A 5 -12.76 7.30 -18.13
C THR A 5 -12.15 8.23 -17.08
N ALA A 6 -12.98 9.01 -16.38
CA ALA A 6 -12.57 9.84 -15.26
C ALA A 6 -11.92 9.05 -14.11
N TYR A 7 -12.30 7.80 -13.86
CA TYR A 7 -11.68 6.94 -12.82
C TYR A 7 -10.50 6.11 -13.34
N SER A 8 -10.09 6.28 -14.59
CA SER A 8 -8.95 5.54 -15.15
C SER A 8 -7.68 5.65 -14.27
N PRO A 9 -7.29 6.84 -13.75
CA PRO A 9 -6.13 6.94 -12.87
C PRO A 9 -6.31 6.16 -11.56
N THR A 10 -7.53 6.12 -11.00
CA THR A 10 -7.84 5.27 -9.85
C THR A 10 -7.66 3.79 -10.15
N ILE A 11 -8.21 3.30 -11.26
CA ILE A 11 -8.09 1.89 -11.65
C ILE A 11 -6.62 1.51 -11.84
N VAL A 12 -5.84 2.37 -12.51
CA VAL A 12 -4.40 2.18 -12.71
C VAL A 12 -3.68 2.16 -11.35
N ALA A 13 -3.99 3.08 -10.44
CA ALA A 13 -3.38 3.12 -9.11
C ALA A 13 -3.67 1.86 -8.28
N ILE A 14 -4.87 1.28 -8.38
CA ILE A 14 -5.21 0.00 -7.75
C ILE A 14 -4.29 -1.11 -8.30
N GLY A 15 -4.18 -1.21 -9.63
CA GLY A 15 -3.32 -2.20 -10.28
C GLY A 15 -1.84 -2.05 -9.90
N LEU A 16 -1.33 -0.81 -9.88
CA LEU A 16 0.04 -0.51 -9.47
C LEU A 16 0.27 -0.79 -7.98
N THR A 17 -0.72 -0.56 -7.11
CA THR A 17 -0.64 -0.93 -5.69
C THR A 17 -0.49 -2.45 -5.54
N GLY A 18 -1.30 -3.21 -6.29
CA GLY A 18 -1.17 -4.67 -6.34
C GLY A 18 0.21 -5.11 -6.83
N LEU A 19 0.74 -4.46 -7.86
CA LEU A 19 2.10 -4.72 -8.36
C LEU A 19 3.18 -4.43 -7.30
N VAL A 20 3.07 -3.33 -6.54
CA VAL A 20 4.00 -3.02 -5.44
C VAL A 20 3.99 -4.15 -4.39
N PHE A 21 2.81 -4.68 -4.04
CA PHE A 21 2.72 -5.74 -3.04
C PHE A 21 3.23 -7.08 -3.58
N LEU A 22 3.01 -7.35 -4.86
CA LEU A 22 3.63 -8.49 -5.54
C LEU A 22 5.16 -8.37 -5.53
N VAL A 23 5.72 -7.20 -5.81
CA VAL A 23 7.17 -6.96 -5.74
C VAL A 23 7.69 -7.22 -4.32
N GLN A 24 7.00 -6.74 -3.29
CA GLN A 24 7.38 -7.00 -1.90
C GLN A 24 7.39 -8.49 -1.55
N LEU A 25 6.38 -9.23 -2.03
CA LEU A 25 6.29 -10.68 -1.86
C LEU A 25 7.48 -11.38 -2.52
N LEU A 26 7.74 -11.07 -3.79
CA LEU A 26 8.85 -11.65 -4.54
C LEU A 26 10.22 -11.34 -3.93
N VAL A 27 10.43 -10.10 -3.46
CA VAL A 27 11.67 -9.72 -2.76
C VAL A 27 11.85 -10.55 -1.50
N LEU A 28 10.80 -10.71 -0.69
CA LEU A 28 10.86 -11.53 0.52
C LEU A 28 11.18 -12.99 0.19
N ASP A 29 10.53 -13.57 -0.82
CA ASP A 29 10.75 -14.95 -1.23
C ASP A 29 12.19 -15.18 -1.72
N VAL A 30 12.70 -14.29 -2.58
CA VAL A 30 14.09 -14.35 -3.07
C VAL A 30 15.09 -14.26 -1.91
N LEU A 31 14.85 -13.37 -0.94
CA LEU A 31 15.73 -13.25 0.24
C LEU A 31 15.65 -14.48 1.14
N GLY A 32 14.46 -15.02 1.35
CA GLY A 32 14.26 -16.24 2.14
C GLY A 32 15.00 -17.42 1.53
N LEU A 33 14.91 -17.60 0.21
CA LEU A 33 15.65 -18.63 -0.52
C LEU A 33 17.17 -18.40 -0.44
N ALA A 34 17.64 -17.17 -0.67
CA ALA A 34 19.06 -16.83 -0.65
C ALA A 34 19.70 -17.06 0.74
N GLN A 35 18.96 -16.79 1.81
CA GLN A 35 19.41 -16.98 3.19
C GLN A 35 19.09 -18.36 3.76
N ARG A 36 18.50 -19.26 2.95
CA ARG A 36 18.02 -20.60 3.37
C ARG A 36 17.11 -20.53 4.60
N HIS A 37 16.30 -19.49 4.68
CA HIS A 37 15.32 -19.33 5.74
C HIS A 37 14.25 -20.41 5.63
N THR A 38 14.02 -21.16 6.70
CA THR A 38 13.00 -22.21 6.71
C THR A 38 11.61 -21.60 6.69
N PRO A 39 10.74 -21.92 5.70
CA PRO A 39 9.38 -21.41 5.67
C PRO A 39 8.61 -21.71 6.95
N GLY A 40 7.80 -20.75 7.41
CA GLY A 40 7.02 -20.89 8.64
C GLY A 40 7.80 -20.66 9.94
N HIS A 41 9.14 -20.62 9.90
CA HIS A 41 9.92 -20.18 11.05
C HIS A 41 9.86 -18.65 11.21
N PRO A 42 9.84 -18.16 12.46
CA PRO A 42 9.91 -16.73 12.73
C PRO A 42 11.23 -16.15 12.21
N ILE A 43 11.16 -14.95 11.64
CA ILE A 43 12.34 -14.17 11.28
C ILE A 43 12.76 -13.38 12.51
N GLU A 44 14.05 -13.44 12.85
CA GLU A 44 14.60 -12.70 14.00
C GLU A 44 14.36 -11.19 13.88
N ALA A 45 14.03 -10.56 15.00
CA ALA A 45 13.66 -9.15 15.06
C ALA A 45 14.87 -8.21 15.02
N ASP A 46 15.66 -8.28 13.95
CA ASP A 46 16.86 -7.47 13.75
C ASP A 46 16.65 -6.43 12.63
N HIS A 47 16.78 -5.15 12.99
CA HIS A 47 16.63 -4.06 12.02
C HIS A 47 17.79 -3.97 11.04
N GLU A 48 18.95 -4.56 11.34
CA GLU A 48 20.08 -4.62 10.41
C GLU A 48 19.89 -5.73 9.37
N SER A 49 19.11 -6.77 9.69
CA SER A 49 18.70 -7.82 8.75
C SER A 49 17.77 -7.28 7.66
N PHE A 50 18.21 -7.37 6.41
CA PHE A 50 17.39 -7.02 5.26
C PHE A 50 16.17 -7.95 5.11
N LEU A 51 16.31 -9.24 5.46
CA LEU A 51 15.21 -10.21 5.43
C LEU A 51 14.08 -9.79 6.40
N PHE A 52 14.43 -9.38 7.61
CA PHE A 52 13.47 -8.86 8.58
C PHE A 52 12.78 -7.60 8.06
N ARG A 53 13.55 -6.66 7.52
CA ARG A 53 13.02 -5.41 6.95
C ARG A 53 12.06 -5.66 5.78
N ALA A 54 12.40 -6.56 4.86
CA ALA A 54 11.54 -6.95 3.75
C ALA A 54 10.23 -7.61 4.24
N SER A 55 10.33 -8.52 5.21
CA SER A 55 9.18 -9.19 5.81
C SER A 55 8.21 -8.20 6.46
N ARG A 56 8.74 -7.25 7.24
CA ARG A 56 7.90 -6.23 7.90
C ARG A 56 7.27 -5.26 6.91
N SER A 57 7.96 -4.91 5.81
CA SER A 57 7.36 -4.10 4.74
C SER A 57 6.14 -4.78 4.13
N LEU A 58 6.24 -6.07 3.80
CA LEU A 58 5.14 -6.85 3.24
C LEU A 58 3.99 -7.03 4.25
N HIS A 59 4.30 -7.40 5.50
CA HIS A 59 3.28 -7.57 6.53
C HIS A 59 2.47 -6.29 6.74
N ASN A 60 3.12 -5.12 6.79
CA ASN A 60 2.41 -3.86 6.91
C ASN A 60 1.51 -3.53 5.69
N SER A 61 1.91 -3.93 4.48
CA SER A 61 1.03 -3.84 3.30
C SER A 61 -0.21 -4.71 3.47
N ASN A 62 -0.02 -5.96 3.90
CA ASN A 62 -1.13 -6.90 4.08
C ASN A 62 -2.10 -6.50 5.20
N GLU A 63 -1.62 -5.85 6.27
CA GLU A 63 -2.47 -5.30 7.34
C GLU A 63 -3.40 -4.19 6.83
N SER A 64 -3.00 -3.45 5.79
CA SER A 64 -3.75 -2.29 5.28
C SER A 64 -4.44 -2.49 3.93
N VAL A 65 -4.09 -3.54 3.17
CA VAL A 65 -4.65 -3.78 1.82
C VAL A 65 -6.16 -3.98 1.85
N GLY A 66 -6.68 -4.72 2.83
CA GLY A 66 -8.12 -4.95 2.96
C GLY A 66 -8.88 -3.65 3.19
N ILE A 67 -8.33 -2.75 4.02
CA ILE A 67 -8.91 -1.43 4.28
C ILE A 67 -8.91 -0.59 2.99
N TYR A 68 -7.79 -0.57 2.28
CA TYR A 68 -7.67 0.14 1.01
C TYR A 68 -8.70 -0.33 -0.03
N ILE A 69 -8.82 -1.65 -0.22
CA ILE A 69 -9.78 -2.24 -1.16
C ILE A 69 -11.22 -1.84 -0.78
N LEU A 70 -11.59 -1.98 0.49
CA LEU A 70 -12.93 -1.62 0.97
C LEU A 70 -13.23 -0.13 0.76
N PHE A 71 -12.28 0.75 1.06
CA PHE A 71 -12.48 2.19 0.93
C PHE A 71 -12.55 2.65 -0.52
N VAL A 72 -11.70 2.11 -1.40
CA VAL A 72 -11.77 2.45 -2.83
C VAL A 72 -13.06 1.94 -3.46
N MET A 73 -13.51 0.73 -3.13
CA MET A 73 -14.81 0.22 -3.57
C MET A 73 -15.95 1.11 -3.06
N PHE A 74 -15.92 1.47 -1.77
CA PHE A 74 -16.93 2.37 -1.19
C PHE A 74 -16.97 3.72 -1.91
N ALA A 75 -15.82 4.34 -2.18
CA ALA A 75 -15.75 5.62 -2.88
C ALA A 75 -16.27 5.53 -4.34
N LEU A 76 -15.87 4.49 -5.08
CA LEU A 76 -16.34 4.27 -6.45
C LEU A 76 -17.85 3.99 -6.51
N LEU A 77 -18.36 3.14 -5.63
CA LEU A 77 -19.79 2.79 -5.58
C LEU A 77 -20.66 3.92 -5.02
N SER A 78 -20.06 4.88 -4.33
CA SER A 78 -20.74 6.10 -3.87
C SER A 78 -20.70 7.22 -4.92
N SER A 79 -20.10 7.00 -6.10
CA SER A 79 -19.89 8.03 -7.13
C SER A 79 -19.09 9.24 -6.62
N ALA A 80 -18.06 9.01 -5.80
CA ALA A 80 -17.19 10.06 -5.28
C ALA A 80 -16.53 10.88 -6.40
N SER A 81 -16.26 12.17 -6.19
CA SER A 81 -15.57 13.03 -7.17
C SER A 81 -14.32 12.35 -7.74
N ALA A 82 -14.31 12.11 -9.06
CA ALA A 82 -13.24 11.36 -9.73
C ALA A 82 -11.88 12.06 -9.59
N ASP A 83 -11.83 13.38 -9.77
CA ASP A 83 -10.60 14.16 -9.66
C ASP A 83 -9.96 14.03 -8.27
N LEU A 84 -10.75 14.17 -7.21
CA LEU A 84 -10.26 14.07 -5.84
C LEU A 84 -9.91 12.62 -5.47
N LEU A 85 -10.70 11.64 -5.93
CA LEU A 85 -10.42 10.23 -5.69
C LEU A 85 -9.13 9.79 -6.37
N ASN A 86 -8.91 10.23 -7.61
CA ASN A 86 -7.66 10.02 -8.36
C ASN A 86 -6.46 10.53 -7.55
N ILE A 87 -6.52 11.75 -7.02
CA ILE A 87 -5.42 12.29 -6.19
C ILE A 87 -5.22 11.43 -4.94
N ALA A 88 -6.30 11.09 -4.21
CA ALA A 88 -6.23 10.38 -2.94
C ALA A 88 -5.59 8.98 -3.07
N VAL A 89 -5.94 8.22 -4.11
CA VAL A 89 -5.35 6.89 -4.35
C VAL A 89 -3.89 6.97 -4.80
N TRP A 90 -3.50 8.00 -5.55
CA TRP A 90 -2.09 8.21 -5.92
C TRP A 90 -1.24 8.66 -4.73
N VAL A 91 -1.80 9.45 -3.80
CA VAL A 91 -1.15 9.76 -2.51
C VAL A 91 -0.92 8.48 -1.70
N TYR A 92 -1.93 7.61 -1.61
CA TYR A 92 -1.79 6.30 -0.98
C TYR A 92 -0.67 5.47 -1.62
N LEU A 93 -0.71 5.29 -2.95
CA LEU A 93 0.28 4.50 -3.69
C LEU A 93 1.69 5.05 -3.50
N THR A 94 1.88 6.37 -3.62
CA THR A 94 3.19 7.02 -3.42
C THR A 94 3.72 6.77 -2.01
N GLY A 95 2.86 6.90 -1.00
CA GLY A 95 3.19 6.56 0.38
C GLY A 95 3.63 5.10 0.52
N ARG A 96 2.96 4.14 -0.13
CA ARG A 96 3.33 2.71 -0.09
C ARG A 96 4.68 2.43 -0.73
N VAL A 97 4.97 3.05 -1.88
CA VAL A 97 6.25 2.91 -2.57
C VAL A 97 7.38 3.48 -1.70
N LEU A 98 7.23 4.70 -1.20
CA LEU A 98 8.22 5.33 -0.33
C LEU A 98 8.41 4.55 0.97
N HIS A 99 7.32 4.07 1.59
CA HIS A 99 7.38 3.27 2.80
C HIS A 99 8.21 2.01 2.59
N MET A 100 7.98 1.28 1.49
CA MET A 100 8.76 0.10 1.12
C MET A 100 10.24 0.43 0.96
N LEU A 101 10.56 1.44 0.14
CA LEU A 101 11.95 1.82 -0.15
C LEU A 101 12.68 2.21 1.14
N PHE A 102 12.09 3.06 1.98
CA PHE A 102 12.67 3.46 3.26
C PHE A 102 12.79 2.31 4.25
N TYR A 103 11.88 1.34 4.21
CA TYR A 103 12.04 0.09 4.95
C TYR A 103 13.29 -0.66 4.49
N TYR A 104 13.48 -0.80 3.17
CA TYR A 104 14.59 -1.57 2.61
C TYR A 104 15.95 -0.98 2.98
N ILE A 105 16.09 0.35 2.94
CA ILE A 105 17.33 1.06 3.27
C ILE A 105 17.47 1.46 4.75
N ASN A 106 16.62 0.94 5.64
CA ASN A 106 16.68 1.15 7.10
C ASN A 106 16.53 2.63 7.56
N LEU A 107 15.79 3.47 6.81
CA LEU A 107 15.51 4.87 7.20
C LEU A 107 14.23 4.99 8.03
N LYS A 108 14.36 4.79 9.35
CA LYS A 108 13.24 4.62 10.30
C LYS A 108 12.23 5.79 10.31
N ILE A 109 12.72 7.04 10.37
CA ILE A 109 11.85 8.23 10.45
C ILE A 109 11.13 8.46 9.13
N LEU A 110 11.84 8.41 8.01
CA LEU A 110 11.25 8.60 6.68
C LEU A 110 10.22 7.53 6.35
N ARG A 111 10.49 6.27 6.73
CA ARG A 111 9.52 5.18 6.66
C ARG A 111 8.21 5.56 7.38
N SER A 112 8.28 6.03 8.62
CA SER A 112 7.08 6.41 9.37
C SER A 112 6.33 7.56 8.71
N ILE A 113 7.04 8.57 8.20
CA ILE A 113 6.43 9.68 7.44
C ILE A 113 5.71 9.16 6.19
N ALA A 114 6.34 8.28 5.41
CA ALA A 114 5.73 7.68 4.22
C ALA A 114 4.49 6.83 4.54
N PHE A 115 4.50 6.13 5.68
CA PHE A 115 3.31 5.42 6.16
C PHE A 115 2.18 6.40 6.48
N VAL A 116 2.46 7.52 7.16
CA VAL A 116 1.46 8.56 7.45
C VAL A 116 0.90 9.18 6.16
N ILE A 117 1.73 9.42 5.14
CA ILE A 117 1.26 9.86 3.81
C ILE A 117 0.25 8.86 3.23
N SER A 118 0.54 7.55 3.36
CA SER A 118 -0.39 6.50 2.94
C SER A 118 -1.71 6.57 3.71
N LEU A 119 -1.66 6.79 5.03
CA LEU A 119 -2.85 6.93 5.88
C LEU A 119 -3.68 8.17 5.53
N ILE A 120 -3.04 9.30 5.18
CA ILE A 120 -3.76 10.50 4.73
C ILE A 120 -4.51 10.21 3.43
N GLY A 121 -3.86 9.56 2.45
CA GLY A 121 -4.52 9.12 1.23
C GLY A 121 -5.69 8.18 1.52
N LEU A 122 -5.50 7.20 2.40
CA LEU A 122 -6.54 6.25 2.80
C LEU A 122 -7.74 6.92 3.47
N GLY A 123 -7.50 7.85 4.39
CA GLY A 123 -8.54 8.64 5.05
C GLY A 123 -9.31 9.51 4.07
N ALA A 124 -8.61 10.14 3.11
CA ALA A 124 -9.24 10.93 2.07
C ALA A 124 -10.18 10.08 1.19
N ILE A 125 -9.77 8.88 0.78
CA ILE A 125 -10.62 7.95 0.01
C ILE A 125 -11.94 7.67 0.77
N PHE A 126 -11.86 7.37 2.06
CA PHE A 126 -13.05 7.13 2.87
C PHE A 126 -13.96 8.35 2.96
N ILE A 127 -13.40 9.52 3.26
CA ILE A 127 -14.15 10.78 3.39
C ILE A 127 -14.86 11.11 2.08
N LEU A 128 -14.18 10.97 0.93
CA LEU A 128 -14.76 11.23 -0.38
C LEU A 128 -15.95 10.31 -0.70
N GLY A 129 -15.88 9.03 -0.28
CA GLY A 129 -17.03 8.13 -0.37
C GLY A 129 -18.16 8.55 0.57
N ALA A 130 -17.83 8.95 1.80
CA ALA A 130 -18.82 9.27 2.84
C ALA A 130 -19.60 10.57 2.56
N ILE A 131 -18.95 11.59 1.99
CA ILE A 131 -19.58 12.89 1.71
C ILE A 131 -20.82 12.75 0.81
N ASN A 132 -20.87 11.77 -0.09
CA ASN A 132 -22.02 11.58 -0.97
C ASN A 132 -23.27 11.01 -0.28
N TRP A 133 -23.18 10.73 1.02
CA TRP A 133 -24.30 10.22 1.83
C TRP A 133 -24.86 11.26 2.83
N PHE A 134 -24.32 12.48 2.83
CA PHE A 134 -24.73 13.57 3.73
C PHE A 134 -24.92 14.88 2.95
#